data_AF-A0A1S8S6Y3-F1
#
_entry.id   AF-A0A1S8S6Y3-F1
#
_cell.length_a   1.000
_cell.length_b   1.000
_cell.length_c   1.000
_cell.angle_alpha   90.00
_cell.angle_beta   90.00
_cell.angle_gamma   90.00
#
_symmetry.space_group_name_H-M   'P 1'
#
loop_
_entity.id
_entity.type
_entity.pdbx_description
1 polymer ?
#
loop_
_entity_poly.entity_id
_entity_poly.type
_entity_poly.pdbx_seq_one_letter_code
_entity_poly.pdbx_strand_id
1 'polypeptide(L)'
;MVSNEELFISGDIDTLYKRNKRLMFHIGNKFLNLQLKYDDLMECGDLAFVKAIKIFNPNKSKWATFFSKIMINEILMVNRKLNKQAQIISIETVICDDNEQNTLTLQDIIPASKDTMDEVISSIIIEEILNLSQKLSSNKREVFRLYLLGIKQKDIGERLNLSQSYVARLIKKICMELKVAYEKGA
;
A
#
# COMPACT_ATOMS: atom_id res chain seq x y z
N MET A 1 27.35 47.11 -9.33
CA MET A 1 26.15 46.27 -9.11
C MET A 1 26.59 45.12 -8.22
N VAL A 2 26.05 44.99 -7.01
CA VAL A 2 26.50 43.98 -6.00
C VAL A 2 26.41 42.57 -6.58
N SER A 3 27.40 41.71 -6.38
CA SER A 3 27.40 40.34 -6.90
C SER A 3 26.50 39.40 -6.08
N ASN A 4 26.13 38.23 -6.62
CA ASN A 4 25.32 37.27 -5.87
C ASN A 4 26.10 36.72 -4.66
N GLU A 5 27.42 36.56 -4.81
CA GLU A 5 28.32 36.13 -3.75
C GLU A 5 28.40 37.18 -2.63
N GLU A 6 28.50 38.47 -2.98
CA GLU A 6 28.44 39.56 -2.00
C GLU A 6 27.10 39.60 -1.25
N LEU A 7 25.97 39.44 -1.95
CA LEU A 7 24.65 39.38 -1.32
C LEU A 7 24.56 38.21 -0.33
N PHE A 8 25.05 37.02 -0.72
CA PHE A 8 25.12 35.86 0.16
C PHE A 8 25.97 36.12 1.41
N ILE A 9 27.17 36.69 1.25
CA ILE A 9 28.08 36.99 2.37
C ILE A 9 27.48 38.05 3.30
N SER A 10 26.80 39.06 2.75
CA SER A 10 26.15 40.12 3.52
C SER A 10 24.89 39.66 4.27
N GLY A 11 24.36 38.47 3.94
CA GLY A 11 23.13 37.94 4.52
C GLY A 11 21.85 38.53 3.93
N ASP A 12 21.92 39.35 2.88
CA ASP A 12 20.74 39.86 2.16
C ASP A 12 20.15 38.79 1.22
N ILE A 13 19.50 37.81 1.84
CA ILE A 13 18.90 36.66 1.17
C ILE A 13 17.70 37.06 0.31
N ASP A 14 16.93 38.07 0.72
CA ASP A 14 15.74 38.52 -0.01
C ASP A 14 16.09 39.14 -1.36
N THR A 15 17.11 40.00 -1.39
CA THR A 15 17.61 40.59 -2.64
C THR A 15 18.26 39.51 -3.51
N LEU A 16 19.01 38.58 -2.90
CA LEU A 16 19.60 37.45 -3.62
C LEU A 16 18.51 36.60 -4.30
N TYR A 17 17.42 36.29 -3.60
CA TYR A 17 16.31 35.51 -4.15
C TYR A 17 15.64 36.23 -5.33
N LYS A 18 15.22 37.49 -5.13
CA LYS A 18 14.56 38.31 -6.17
C LYS A 18 15.41 38.42 -7.43
N ARG A 19 16.72 38.59 -7.27
CA ARG A 19 17.67 38.71 -8.39
C ARG A 19 17.83 37.41 -9.18
N ASN A 20 17.72 36.26 -8.53
CA ASN A 20 17.87 34.95 -9.17
C ASN A 20 16.58 34.39 -9.77
N LYS A 21 15.42 35.05 -9.62
CA LYS A 21 14.17 34.61 -10.28
C LYS A 21 14.30 34.45 -11.79
N ARG A 22 15.00 35.35 -12.48
CA ARG A 22 15.25 35.23 -13.94
C ARG A 22 16.07 33.99 -14.30
N LEU A 23 17.02 33.62 -13.45
CA LEU A 23 17.81 32.40 -13.63
C LEU A 23 16.92 31.17 -13.41
N MET A 24 16.05 31.18 -12.39
CA MET A 24 15.08 30.11 -12.16
C MET A 24 14.16 29.92 -13.36
N PHE A 25 13.59 31.01 -13.89
CA PHE A 25 12.77 30.98 -15.10
C PHE A 25 13.54 30.41 -16.31
N HIS A 26 14.78 30.85 -16.51
CA HIS A 26 15.61 30.35 -17.62
C HIS A 26 15.91 28.84 -17.49
N ILE A 27 16.17 28.34 -16.28
CA ILE A 27 16.42 26.92 -16.04
C ILE A 27 15.11 26.13 -16.24
N GLY A 28 14.01 26.57 -15.63
CA GLY A 28 12.70 25.92 -15.72
C GLY A 28 12.22 25.76 -17.16
N ASN A 29 12.42 26.78 -18.00
CA ASN A 29 12.04 26.73 -19.42
C ASN A 29 12.69 25.57 -20.21
N LYS A 30 13.84 25.05 -19.77
CA LYS A 30 14.49 23.89 -20.40
C LYS A 30 13.78 22.56 -20.13
N PHE A 31 12.83 22.55 -19.19
CA PHE A 31 12.13 21.36 -18.72
C PHE A 31 10.61 21.42 -18.96
N LEU A 32 10.14 22.33 -19.81
CA LEU A 32 8.71 22.43 -20.18
C LEU A 32 8.18 21.20 -20.91
N ASN A 33 9.06 20.36 -21.45
CA ASN A 33 8.73 19.08 -22.06
C ASN A 33 8.43 17.99 -21.03
N LEU A 34 8.80 18.19 -19.76
CA LEU A 34 8.30 17.35 -18.68
C LEU A 34 6.81 17.68 -18.52
N GLN A 35 5.96 16.69 -18.25
CA GLN A 35 4.52 16.88 -17.98
C GLN A 35 4.26 17.60 -16.62
N LEU A 36 5.16 18.49 -16.23
CA LEU A 36 5.11 19.35 -15.06
C LEU A 36 4.47 20.67 -15.42
N LYS A 37 3.67 21.21 -14.51
CA LYS A 37 3.16 22.57 -14.68
C LYS A 37 4.31 23.56 -14.47
N TYR A 38 4.15 24.75 -15.04
CA TYR A 38 5.14 25.81 -14.89
C TYR A 38 5.36 26.19 -13.43
N ASP A 39 4.27 26.26 -12.66
CA ASP A 39 4.32 26.61 -11.24
C ASP A 39 5.12 25.57 -10.45
N ASP A 40 4.95 24.27 -10.74
CA ASP A 40 5.71 23.18 -10.10
C ASP A 40 7.23 23.32 -10.35
N LEU A 41 7.63 23.79 -11.54
CA LEU A 41 9.04 24.05 -11.86
C LEU A 41 9.60 25.22 -11.06
N MET A 42 8.79 26.24 -10.77
CA MET A 42 9.19 27.37 -9.93
C MET A 42 9.26 26.99 -8.46
N GLU A 43 8.34 26.16 -7.97
CA GLU A 43 8.40 25.58 -6.63
C GLU A 43 9.67 24.74 -6.42
N CYS A 44 10.10 23.98 -7.44
CA CYS A 44 11.40 23.31 -7.42
C CYS A 44 12.57 24.31 -7.30
N GLY A 45 12.47 25.46 -7.96
CA GLY A 45 13.42 26.56 -7.86
C GLY A 45 13.49 27.16 -6.45
N ASP A 46 12.35 27.36 -5.81
CA ASP A 46 12.25 27.88 -4.44
C ASP A 46 12.86 26.91 -3.42
N LEU A 47 12.52 25.62 -3.52
CA LEU A 47 13.11 24.58 -2.68
C LEU A 47 14.62 24.47 -2.90
N ALA A 48 15.06 24.51 -4.16
CA ALA A 48 16.47 24.51 -4.51
C ALA A 48 17.21 25.71 -3.93
N PHE A 49 16.56 26.87 -3.87
CA PHE A 49 17.16 28.10 -3.38
C PHE A 49 17.40 28.02 -1.87
N VAL A 50 16.39 27.57 -1.11
CA VAL A 50 16.52 27.31 0.33
C VAL A 50 17.62 26.30 0.62
N LYS A 51 17.70 25.22 -0.18
CA LYS A 51 18.79 24.23 -0.05
C LYS A 51 20.15 24.84 -0.37
N ALA A 52 20.26 25.60 -1.45
CA ALA A 52 21.50 26.20 -1.90
C ALA A 52 22.10 27.15 -0.84
N ILE A 53 21.29 27.99 -0.20
CA ILE A 53 21.77 28.91 0.84
C ILE A 53 22.47 28.18 1.98
N LYS A 54 21.94 27.02 2.41
CA LYS A 54 22.47 26.30 3.57
C LYS A 54 23.87 25.72 3.33
N ILE A 55 24.23 25.43 2.08
CA ILE A 55 25.46 24.67 1.74
C ILE A 55 26.38 25.39 0.74
N PHE A 56 26.00 26.57 0.25
CA PHE A 56 26.81 27.30 -0.70
C PHE A 56 28.12 27.78 -0.08
N ASN A 57 29.21 27.67 -0.85
CA ASN A 57 30.52 28.16 -0.47
C ASN A 57 31.07 29.06 -1.60
N PRO A 58 31.20 30.39 -1.36
CA PRO A 58 31.64 31.34 -2.38
C PRO A 58 33.09 31.14 -2.84
N ASN A 59 33.93 30.46 -2.04
CA ASN A 59 35.33 30.19 -2.39
C ASN A 59 35.48 28.99 -3.34
N LYS A 60 34.44 28.17 -3.51
CA LYS A 60 34.49 26.95 -4.35
C LYS A 60 33.90 27.15 -5.74
N SER A 61 32.85 27.97 -5.87
CA SER A 61 32.15 28.13 -7.15
C SER A 61 31.29 29.39 -7.16
N LYS A 62 30.96 29.88 -8.36
CA LYS A 62 29.98 30.96 -8.55
C LYS A 62 28.57 30.50 -8.18
N TRP A 63 27.79 31.40 -7.59
CA TRP A 63 26.41 31.13 -7.15
C TRP A 63 25.56 30.55 -8.28
N ALA A 64 25.56 31.20 -9.45
CA ALA A 64 24.72 30.80 -10.57
C ALA A 64 24.97 29.35 -11.01
N THR A 65 26.25 28.95 -11.11
CA THR A 65 26.64 27.58 -11.49
C THR A 65 26.22 26.57 -10.43
N PHE A 66 26.43 26.89 -9.16
CA PHE A 66 26.09 26.03 -8.04
C PHE A 66 24.57 25.85 -7.92
N PHE A 67 23.83 26.97 -7.88
CA PHE A 67 22.39 27.00 -7.76
C PHE A 67 21.70 26.29 -8.93
N SER A 68 22.20 26.48 -10.16
CA SER A 68 21.66 25.79 -11.34
C SER A 68 21.70 24.27 -11.18
N LYS A 69 22.79 23.71 -10.65
CA LYS A 69 22.91 22.26 -10.41
C LYS A 69 21.89 21.78 -9.39
N ILE A 70 21.66 22.53 -8.32
CA ILE A 70 20.70 22.18 -7.28
C ILE A 70 19.28 22.21 -7.85
N MET A 71 18.91 23.29 -8.55
CA MET A 71 17.58 23.42 -9.16
C MET A 71 17.30 22.32 -10.18
N ILE A 72 18.26 22.01 -11.06
CA ILE A 72 18.12 20.90 -12.02
C ILE A 72 17.89 19.58 -11.28
N ASN A 73 18.61 19.33 -10.18
CA ASN A 73 18.42 18.11 -9.41
C ASN A 73 17.03 18.03 -8.74
N GLU A 74 16.51 19.14 -8.20
CA GLU A 74 15.14 19.17 -7.65
C GLU A 74 14.09 18.85 -8.73
N ILE A 75 14.20 19.46 -9.91
CA ILE A 75 13.31 19.17 -11.05
C ILE A 75 13.39 17.69 -11.43
N LEU A 76 14.60 17.13 -11.54
CA LEU A 76 14.79 15.71 -11.84
C LEU A 76 14.29 14.78 -10.74
N MET A 77 14.27 15.22 -9.47
CA MET A 77 13.69 14.45 -8.37
C MET A 77 12.17 14.38 -8.48
N VAL A 78 11.51 15.48 -8.82
CA VAL A 78 10.05 15.50 -9.03
C VAL A 78 9.68 14.66 -10.25
N ASN A 79 10.39 14.80 -11.37
CA ASN A 79 10.15 13.99 -12.57
C ASN A 79 10.25 12.48 -12.28
N ARG A 80 11.23 12.05 -11.46
CA ARG A 80 11.36 10.64 -11.04
C ARG A 80 10.16 10.15 -10.22
N LYS A 81 9.52 11.02 -9.43
CA LYS A 81 8.30 10.66 -8.69
C LYS A 81 7.10 10.53 -9.63
N LEU A 82 6.95 11.46 -10.57
CA LEU A 82 5.88 11.41 -11.57
C LEU A 82 6.00 10.18 -12.47
N ASN A 83 7.19 9.84 -12.95
CA ASN A 83 7.40 8.65 -13.78
C ASN A 83 7.07 7.34 -13.04
N LYS A 84 7.22 7.29 -11.69
CA LYS A 84 6.73 6.15 -10.91
C LYS A 84 5.21 6.08 -10.88
N GLN A 85 4.54 7.23 -10.88
CA GLN A 85 3.08 7.32 -10.92
C GLN A 85 2.51 7.12 -12.34
N ALA A 86 3.30 7.30 -13.39
CA ALA A 86 2.87 7.11 -14.78
C ALA A 86 2.42 5.67 -15.11
N GLN A 87 2.81 4.68 -14.28
CA GLN A 87 2.31 3.30 -14.39
C GLN A 87 0.96 3.09 -13.71
N ILE A 88 0.42 4.11 -13.03
CA ILE A 88 -0.87 4.04 -12.35
C ILE A 88 -1.94 4.46 -13.35
N ILE A 89 -2.87 3.55 -13.64
CA ILE A 89 -4.03 3.80 -14.48
C ILE A 89 -5.19 4.19 -13.56
N SER A 90 -5.99 5.18 -13.96
CA SER A 90 -7.19 5.54 -13.20
C SER A 90 -8.19 4.38 -13.22
N ILE A 91 -8.80 4.10 -12.08
CA ILE A 91 -9.87 3.10 -11.98
C ILE A 91 -11.12 3.55 -12.77
N GLU A 92 -11.29 4.86 -12.98
CA GLU A 92 -12.36 5.45 -13.78
C GLU A 92 -12.08 5.41 -15.30
N THR A 93 -10.97 4.79 -15.73
CA THR A 93 -10.63 4.69 -17.16
C THR A 93 -11.71 3.88 -17.89
N VAL A 94 -12.28 4.44 -18.95
CA VAL A 94 -13.28 3.77 -19.80
C VAL A 94 -12.60 2.69 -20.65
N ILE A 95 -13.17 1.48 -20.62
CA ILE A 95 -12.72 0.30 -21.37
C ILE A 95 -13.62 0.05 -22.58
N CYS A 96 -14.92 0.27 -22.43
CA CYS A 96 -15.91 0.13 -23.50
C CYS A 96 -16.91 1.28 -23.43
N ASP A 97 -17.26 1.83 -24.59
CA ASP A 97 -18.27 2.89 -24.74
C ASP A 97 -19.25 2.44 -25.81
N ASP A 98 -20.40 1.92 -25.38
CA ASP A 98 -21.53 1.71 -26.26
C ASP A 98 -22.28 3.04 -26.33
N ASN A 99 -22.48 3.57 -27.54
CA ASN A 99 -23.05 4.89 -27.87
C ASN A 99 -24.45 5.20 -27.25
N GLU A 100 -24.97 4.36 -26.36
CA GLU A 100 -26.22 4.44 -25.62
C GLU A 100 -26.03 4.69 -24.10
N GLN A 101 -24.96 5.41 -23.71
CA GLN A 101 -24.70 5.87 -22.32
C GLN A 101 -24.25 4.81 -21.31
N ASN A 102 -23.93 3.59 -21.75
CA ASN A 102 -23.32 2.59 -20.87
C ASN A 102 -21.80 2.58 -21.10
N THR A 103 -21.08 3.31 -20.24
CA THR A 103 -19.62 3.27 -20.21
C THR A 103 -19.16 2.22 -19.22
N LEU A 104 -18.41 1.22 -19.69
CA LEU A 104 -17.76 0.24 -18.82
C LEU A 104 -16.40 0.80 -18.40
N THR A 105 -16.18 0.94 -17.10
CA THR A 105 -14.91 1.43 -16.54
C THR A 105 -14.03 0.30 -16.02
N LEU A 106 -12.75 0.59 -15.77
CA LEU A 106 -11.82 -0.37 -15.15
C LEU A 106 -12.32 -0.83 -13.77
N GLN A 107 -12.99 0.05 -13.01
CA GLN A 107 -13.58 -0.29 -11.72
C GLN A 107 -14.57 -1.44 -11.81
N ASP A 108 -15.38 -1.45 -12.86
CA ASP A 108 -16.50 -2.38 -13.02
C ASP A 108 -16.03 -3.82 -13.28
N ILE A 109 -14.78 -3.99 -13.74
CA ILE A 109 -14.21 -5.29 -14.10
C ILE A 109 -13.26 -5.81 -13.02
N ILE A 110 -12.78 -4.96 -12.12
CA ILE A 110 -11.86 -5.39 -11.05
C ILE A 110 -12.64 -6.30 -10.06
N PRO A 111 -12.29 -7.59 -9.96
CA PRO A 111 -12.98 -8.49 -9.03
C PRO A 111 -12.64 -8.13 -7.59
N ALA A 112 -13.61 -8.31 -6.69
CA ALA A 112 -13.35 -8.24 -5.26
C ALA A 112 -12.35 -9.34 -4.86
N SER A 113 -11.40 -9.02 -3.99
CA SER A 113 -10.37 -9.97 -3.54
C SER A 113 -10.90 -11.06 -2.62
N LYS A 114 -12.12 -10.90 -2.11
CA LYS A 114 -12.80 -11.85 -1.23
C LYS A 114 -14.19 -12.12 -1.74
N ASP A 115 -14.51 -13.41 -1.87
CA ASP A 115 -15.88 -13.85 -2.06
C ASP A 115 -16.59 -13.84 -0.70
N THR A 116 -17.38 -12.80 -0.44
CA THR A 116 -18.16 -12.68 0.80
C THR A 116 -19.22 -13.78 0.91
N MET A 117 -19.65 -14.37 -0.21
CA MET A 117 -20.65 -15.43 -0.21
C MET A 117 -20.06 -16.71 0.39
N ASP A 118 -18.84 -17.08 0.02
CA ASP A 118 -18.15 -18.25 0.57
C ASP A 118 -17.89 -18.11 2.08
N GLU A 119 -17.55 -16.91 2.56
CA GLU A 119 -17.37 -16.64 4.00
C GLU A 119 -18.70 -16.83 4.77
N VAL A 120 -19.83 -16.36 4.22
CA VAL A 120 -21.16 -16.53 4.82
C VAL A 120 -21.58 -17.99 4.81
N ILE A 121 -21.44 -18.70 3.69
CA ILE A 121 -21.75 -20.13 3.59
C ILE A 121 -20.92 -20.93 4.60
N SER A 122 -19.61 -20.65 4.68
CA SER A 122 -18.73 -21.30 5.65
C SER A 122 -19.19 -21.06 7.09
N SER A 123 -19.66 -19.85 7.41
CA SER A 123 -20.16 -19.52 8.74
C SER A 123 -21.43 -20.30 9.11
N ILE A 124 -22.37 -20.43 8.18
CA ILE A 124 -23.60 -21.22 8.36
C ILE A 124 -23.25 -22.70 8.61
N ILE A 125 -22.35 -23.26 7.78
CA ILE A 125 -21.89 -24.66 7.92
C ILE A 125 -21.24 -24.89 9.28
N ILE A 126 -20.39 -23.96 9.74
CA ILE A 126 -19.72 -24.05 11.04
C ILE A 126 -20.76 -24.07 12.17
N GLU A 127 -21.74 -23.17 12.14
CA GLU A 127 -22.78 -23.11 13.16
C GLU A 127 -23.58 -24.42 13.23
N GLU A 128 -23.94 -24.98 12.08
CA GLU A 128 -24.67 -26.24 12.03
C GLU A 128 -23.85 -27.43 12.56
N ILE A 129 -22.58 -27.53 12.19
CA ILE A 129 -21.66 -28.56 12.71
C ILE A 129 -21.48 -28.42 14.23
N LEU A 130 -21.37 -27.19 14.74
CA LEU A 130 -21.29 -26.95 16.18
C LEU A 130 -22.56 -27.39 16.90
N ASN A 131 -23.74 -27.12 16.35
CA ASN A 131 -25.01 -27.60 16.88
C ASN A 131 -25.11 -29.13 16.87
N LEU A 132 -24.69 -29.79 15.79
CA LEU A 132 -24.63 -31.26 15.72
C LEU A 132 -23.63 -31.85 16.74
N SER A 133 -22.52 -31.16 17.00
CA SER A 133 -21.53 -31.58 18.00
C SER A 133 -22.09 -31.62 19.42
N GLN A 134 -23.15 -30.85 19.71
CA GLN A 134 -23.86 -30.91 20.99
C GLN A 134 -24.66 -32.21 21.19
N LYS A 135 -24.86 -33.03 20.16
CA LYS A 135 -25.48 -34.36 20.27
C LYS A 135 -24.47 -35.46 20.56
N LEU A 136 -23.16 -35.18 20.43
CA LEU A 136 -22.11 -36.14 20.79
C LEU A 136 -22.11 -36.40 22.31
N SER A 137 -21.66 -37.60 22.70
CA SER A 137 -21.44 -37.91 24.12
C SER A 137 -20.41 -36.97 24.75
N SER A 138 -20.49 -36.75 26.07
CA SER A 138 -19.60 -35.85 26.82
C SER A 138 -18.11 -36.06 26.52
N ASN A 139 -17.66 -37.32 26.51
CA ASN A 139 -16.27 -37.66 26.21
C ASN A 139 -15.87 -37.35 24.76
N LYS A 140 -16.75 -37.62 23.78
CA LYS A 140 -16.47 -37.28 22.38
C LYS A 140 -16.43 -35.77 22.16
N ARG A 141 -17.37 -35.04 22.79
CA ARG A 141 -17.46 -33.59 22.69
C ARG A 141 -16.22 -32.90 23.25
N GLU A 142 -15.72 -33.38 24.39
CA GLU A 142 -14.51 -32.80 24.99
C GLU A 142 -13.26 -33.04 24.13
N VAL A 143 -13.10 -34.26 23.59
CA VAL A 143 -12.03 -34.57 22.62
C VAL A 143 -12.13 -33.68 21.38
N PHE A 144 -13.33 -33.50 20.84
CA PHE A 144 -13.56 -32.66 19.67
C PHE A 144 -13.28 -31.17 19.95
N ARG A 145 -13.72 -30.65 21.10
CA ARG A 145 -13.45 -29.28 21.55
C ARG A 145 -11.95 -29.01 21.66
N LEU A 146 -11.20 -29.89 22.31
CA LEU A 146 -9.75 -29.74 22.45
C LEU A 146 -9.04 -29.81 21.09
N TYR A 147 -9.53 -30.65 20.17
CA TYR A 147 -9.03 -30.74 18.80
C TYR A 147 -9.27 -29.44 18.01
N LEU A 148 -10.48 -28.85 18.10
CA LEU A 148 -10.81 -27.57 17.46
C LEU A 148 -9.98 -26.39 17.99
N LEU A 149 -9.55 -26.44 19.26
CA LEU A 149 -8.62 -25.46 19.84
C LEU A 149 -7.17 -25.63 19.37
N GLY A 150 -6.89 -26.58 18.48
CA GLY A 150 -5.55 -26.81 17.92
C GLY A 150 -4.59 -27.56 18.86
N ILE A 151 -5.10 -28.20 19.92
CA ILE A 151 -4.27 -28.96 20.85
C ILE A 151 -3.79 -30.26 20.18
N LYS A 152 -2.51 -30.61 20.36
CA LYS A 152 -1.93 -31.80 19.75
C LYS A 152 -2.59 -33.06 20.32
N GLN A 153 -2.80 -34.06 19.47
CA GLN A 153 -3.46 -35.32 19.86
C GLN A 153 -2.76 -36.06 21.01
N LYS A 154 -1.42 -35.92 21.12
CA LYS A 154 -0.63 -36.44 22.24
C LYS A 154 -1.06 -35.79 23.56
N ASP A 155 -1.10 -34.45 23.58
CA ASP A 155 -1.46 -33.66 24.76
C ASP A 155 -2.94 -33.85 25.14
N ILE A 156 -3.82 -34.06 24.16
CA ILE A 156 -5.22 -34.46 24.40
C ILE A 156 -5.28 -35.82 25.10
N GLY A 157 -4.47 -36.78 24.63
CA GLY A 157 -4.36 -38.11 25.24
C GLY A 157 -3.90 -38.05 26.69
N GLU A 158 -2.84 -37.28 26.96
CA GLU A 158 -2.32 -37.08 28.32
C GLU A 158 -3.37 -36.43 29.24
N ARG A 159 -4.11 -35.40 28.77
CA ARG A 159 -5.14 -34.72 29.56
C ARG A 159 -6.34 -35.60 29.89
N LEU A 160 -6.71 -36.51 29.00
CA LEU A 160 -7.91 -37.34 29.13
C LEU A 160 -7.61 -38.79 29.56
N ASN A 161 -6.35 -39.09 29.91
CA ASN A 161 -5.87 -40.45 30.21
C ASN A 161 -6.18 -41.45 29.08
N LEU A 162 -5.97 -41.04 27.83
CA LEU A 162 -6.16 -41.84 26.61
C LEU A 162 -4.82 -41.97 25.86
N SER A 163 -4.64 -43.05 25.11
CA SER A 163 -3.49 -43.13 24.20
C SER A 163 -3.68 -42.21 22.99
N GLN A 164 -2.59 -41.63 22.48
CA GLN A 164 -2.63 -40.79 21.28
C GLN A 164 -3.27 -41.51 20.08
N SER A 165 -2.97 -42.80 19.89
CA SER A 165 -3.57 -43.64 18.84
C SER A 165 -5.08 -43.85 19.04
N TYR A 166 -5.58 -43.85 20.28
CA TYR A 166 -7.02 -43.88 20.56
C TYR A 166 -7.67 -42.53 20.24
N VAL A 167 -7.06 -41.41 20.66
CA VAL A 167 -7.53 -40.05 20.34
C VAL A 167 -7.63 -39.83 18.83
N ALA A 168 -6.61 -40.22 18.06
CA ALA A 168 -6.62 -40.10 16.60
C ALA A 168 -7.79 -40.86 15.95
N ARG A 169 -8.03 -42.11 16.37
CA ARG A 169 -9.17 -42.92 15.90
C ARG A 169 -10.51 -42.30 16.30
N LEU A 170 -10.59 -41.76 17.52
CA LEU A 170 -11.80 -41.15 18.04
C LEU A 170 -12.15 -39.86 17.28
N ILE A 171 -11.17 -38.98 17.00
CA ILE A 171 -11.37 -37.79 16.17
C ILE A 171 -11.88 -38.18 14.77
N LYS A 172 -11.24 -39.16 14.13
CA LYS A 172 -11.69 -39.65 12.81
C LYS A 172 -13.14 -40.15 12.85
N LYS A 173 -13.51 -40.89 13.90
CA LYS A 173 -14.88 -41.38 14.10
C LYS A 173 -15.86 -40.22 14.32
N ILE A 174 -15.51 -39.23 15.13
CA ILE A 174 -16.34 -38.04 15.37
C ILE A 174 -16.56 -37.26 14.07
N CYS A 175 -15.51 -37.01 13.28
CA CYS A 175 -15.64 -36.30 12.00
C CYS A 175 -16.56 -37.04 11.01
N MET A 176 -16.46 -38.38 10.95
CA MET A 176 -17.38 -39.19 10.11
C MET A 176 -18.82 -39.11 10.59
N GLU A 177 -19.04 -39.19 11.91
CA GLU A 177 -20.37 -39.11 12.53
C GLU A 177 -21.03 -37.76 12.27
N LEU A 178 -20.28 -36.66 12.44
CA LEU A 178 -20.75 -35.31 12.16
C LEU A 178 -21.02 -35.09 10.66
N LYS A 179 -20.15 -35.60 9.79
CA LYS A 179 -20.37 -35.53 8.33
C LYS A 179 -21.68 -36.21 7.93
N VAL A 180 -21.91 -37.44 8.40
CA VAL A 180 -23.15 -38.18 8.10
C VAL A 180 -24.37 -37.51 8.71
N ALA A 181 -24.24 -36.92 9.90
CA ALA A 181 -25.34 -36.18 10.53
C ALA A 181 -25.70 -34.90 9.76
N TYR A 182 -24.70 -34.18 9.26
CA TYR A 182 -24.87 -33.00 8.42
C TYR A 182 -25.53 -33.37 7.07
N GLU A 183 -25.03 -34.39 6.37
CA GLU A 183 -25.61 -34.87 5.10
C GLU A 183 -27.05 -35.41 5.22
N LYS A 184 -27.50 -35.76 6.44
CA LYS A 184 -28.87 -36.22 6.71
C LYS A 184 -29.83 -35.10 7.15
N GLY A 185 -29.28 -33.97 7.59
CA GLY A 185 -30.03 -32.79 8.05
C GLY A 185 -30.13 -31.68 7.00
N ALA A 186 -29.26 -31.71 5.99
CA ALA A 186 -29.29 -30.88 4.79
C ALA A 186 -30.34 -31.36 3.75
#